data_AF-A0A316DBV6-F1
#
_entry.id   AF-A0A316DBV6-F1
#
_cell.length_a   1.000
_cell.length_b   1.000
_cell.length_c   1.000
_cell.angle_alpha   90.00
_cell.angle_beta   90.00
_cell.angle_gamma   90.00
#
_symmetry.space_group_name_H-M   'P 1'
#
loop_
_entity.id
_entity.type
_entity.pdbx_description
1 polymer ?
#
loop_
_entity_poly.entity_id
_entity_poly.type
_entity_poly.pdbx_seq_one_letter_code
_entity_poly.pdbx_strand_id
1 'polypeptide(L)'
;MDYLKVTPEQLDAASREIQNGSNEINAINQRLMHLVLSLKDTWNGQAQQQYDAWFHQWKTNLDALNHTLGEFSGATTKAAEAYRHAESQVKGMFNV
;
A
#
# COMPACT_ATOMS: atom_id res chain seq x y z
N MET A 1 5.28 30.55 15.78
CA MET A 1 4.49 29.31 15.91
C MET A 1 4.71 28.54 14.63
N ASP A 2 5.49 27.46 14.70
CA ASP A 2 5.94 26.72 13.53
C ASP A 2 4.73 26.05 12.86
N TYR A 3 4.44 26.49 11.64
CA TYR A 3 3.36 26.00 10.80
C TYR A 3 3.60 24.52 10.54
N LEU A 4 2.61 23.66 10.74
CA LEU A 4 2.72 22.24 10.41
C LEU A 4 3.27 22.10 8.98
N LYS A 5 4.50 21.59 8.82
CA LYS A 5 5.14 21.42 7.49
C LYS A 5 4.35 20.48 6.56
N VAL A 6 3.42 19.71 7.14
CA VAL A 6 2.55 18.78 6.43
C VAL A 6 1.10 19.12 6.78
N THR A 7 0.26 19.38 5.78
CA THR A 7 -1.17 19.68 5.96
C THR A 7 -2.03 18.42 5.90
N PRO A 8 -3.26 18.43 6.48
CA PRO A 8 -4.20 17.32 6.32
C PRO A 8 -4.45 16.92 4.86
N GLU A 9 -4.53 17.90 3.96
CA GLU A 9 -4.75 17.68 2.53
C GLU A 9 -3.57 16.95 1.88
N GLN A 10 -2.34 17.28 2.29
CA GLN A 10 -1.14 16.58 1.82
C GLN A 10 -1.11 15.12 2.29
N LEU A 11 -1.57 14.85 3.52
CA LEU A 11 -1.68 13.49 4.05
C LEU A 11 -2.77 12.69 3.32
N ASP A 12 -3.95 13.28 3.11
CA ASP A 12 -5.03 12.63 2.35
C ASP A 12 -4.60 12.33 0.91
N ALA A 13 -3.89 13.25 0.26
CA ALA A 13 -3.33 13.04 -1.08
C ALA A 13 -2.33 11.88 -1.09
N ALA A 14 -1.39 11.86 -0.14
CA ALA A 14 -0.40 10.78 -0.02
C ALA A 14 -1.05 9.42 0.24
N SER A 15 -2.07 9.34 1.10
CA SER A 15 -2.82 8.10 1.34
C SER A 15 -3.49 7.57 0.07
N ARG A 16 -4.12 8.45 -0.71
CA ARG A 16 -4.72 8.08 -2.00
C ARG A 16 -3.68 7.60 -3.01
N GLU A 17 -2.53 8.25 -3.06
CA GLU A 17 -1.44 7.86 -3.95
C GLU A 17 -0.88 6.48 -3.58
N ILE A 18 -0.69 6.21 -2.28
CA ILE A 18 -0.28 4.88 -1.78
C ILE A 18 -1.31 3.82 -2.17
N GLN A 19 -2.60 4.12 -2.03
CA GLN A 19 -3.68 3.18 -2.40
C GLN A 19 -3.70 2.90 -3.90
N ASN A 20 -3.54 3.93 -4.74
CA ASN A 20 -3.48 3.78 -6.18
C ASN A 20 -2.26 2.96 -6.60
N GLY A 21 -1.07 3.27 -6.06
CA GLY A 21 0.14 2.51 -6.31
C GLY A 21 0.02 1.04 -5.90
N SER A 22 -0.63 0.75 -4.77
CA SER A 22 -0.93 -0.63 -4.34
C SER A 22 -1.81 -1.36 -5.36
N ASN A 23 -2.84 -0.70 -5.90
CA ASN A 23 -3.71 -1.30 -6.92
C ASN A 23 -2.94 -1.59 -8.22
N GLU A 24 -2.06 -0.68 -8.64
CA GLU A 24 -1.21 -0.88 -9.83
C GLU A 24 -0.21 -2.02 -9.64
N ILE A 25 0.46 -2.08 -8.49
CA ILE A 25 1.36 -3.19 -8.12
C ILE A 25 0.61 -4.52 -8.20
N ASN A 26 -0.62 -4.58 -7.70
CA ASN A 26 -1.45 -5.77 -7.76
C ASN A 26 -1.78 -6.18 -9.19
N ALA A 27 -2.22 -5.24 -10.03
CA ALA A 27 -2.54 -5.52 -11.42
C ALA A 27 -1.31 -6.03 -12.21
N ILE A 28 -0.15 -5.40 -12.00
CA ILE A 28 1.11 -5.81 -12.62
C ILE A 28 1.50 -7.21 -12.15
N ASN A 29 1.49 -7.47 -10.84
CA ASN A 29 1.87 -8.78 -10.32
C ASN A 29 0.92 -9.89 -10.78
N GLN A 30 -0.39 -9.65 -10.80
CA GLN A 30 -1.35 -10.62 -11.33
C GLN A 30 -1.05 -10.99 -12.79
N ARG A 31 -0.72 -10.00 -13.63
CA ARG A 31 -0.33 -10.24 -15.03
C ARG A 31 0.96 -11.06 -15.13
N LEU A 32 1.97 -10.72 -14.34
CA LEU A 32 3.25 -11.44 -14.34
C LEU A 32 3.06 -12.88 -13.81
N MET A 33 2.24 -13.08 -12.79
CA MET A 33 1.91 -14.40 -12.25
C MET A 33 1.19 -15.26 -13.28
N HIS A 34 0.27 -14.70 -14.06
CA HIS A 34 -0.38 -15.42 -15.16
C HIS A 34 0.62 -15.84 -16.24
N LEU A 35 1.55 -14.96 -16.62
CA LEU A 35 2.61 -15.30 -17.57
C LEU A 35 3.46 -16.47 -17.03
N VAL A 36 3.87 -16.39 -15.78
CA VAL A 36 4.65 -17.42 -15.10
C VAL A 36 3.90 -18.76 -15.03
N LEU A 37 2.61 -18.75 -14.69
CA LEU A 37 1.77 -19.95 -14.70
C LEU A 37 1.61 -20.54 -16.12
N SER A 38 1.54 -19.71 -17.16
CA SER A 38 1.46 -20.20 -18.54
C SER A 38 2.71 -20.95 -19.00
N LEU A 39 3.85 -20.66 -18.38
CA LEU A 39 5.12 -21.35 -18.65
C LEU A 39 5.25 -22.63 -17.84
N LYS A 40 4.47 -22.84 -16.78
CA LYS A 40 4.61 -23.97 -15.84
C LYS A 40 4.57 -25.33 -16.55
N ASP A 41 3.73 -25.49 -17.56
CA ASP A 41 3.60 -26.74 -18.32
C ASP A 41 4.85 -27.08 -19.15
N THR A 42 5.77 -26.12 -19.32
CA THR A 42 7.07 -26.36 -19.99
C THR A 42 8.14 -26.87 -19.02
N TRP A 43 7.93 -26.78 -17.70
CA TRP A 43 8.91 -27.12 -16.67
C TRP A 43 8.56 -28.49 -16.10
N ASN A 44 9.17 -29.56 -16.63
CA ASN A 44 8.93 -30.94 -16.17
C ASN A 44 9.93 -31.36 -15.08
N GLY A 45 9.51 -32.21 -14.14
CA GLY A 45 10.38 -32.86 -13.14
C GLY A 45 10.75 -31.98 -11.93
N GLN A 46 11.97 -32.11 -11.40
CA GLN A 46 12.42 -31.35 -10.21
C GLN A 46 12.37 -29.82 -10.39
N ALA A 47 12.53 -29.33 -11.62
CA ALA A 47 12.41 -27.90 -11.92
C ALA A 47 11.00 -27.36 -11.62
N GLN A 48 9.95 -28.19 -11.77
CA GLN A 48 8.57 -27.84 -11.47
C GLN A 48 8.36 -27.54 -9.98
N GLN A 49 8.89 -28.40 -9.11
CA GLN A 49 8.74 -28.26 -7.66
C GLN A 49 9.43 -26.99 -7.13
N GLN A 50 10.64 -26.71 -7.63
CA GLN A 50 11.37 -25.50 -7.24
C GLN A 50 10.67 -24.24 -7.75
N TYR A 51 10.10 -24.30 -8.96
CA TYR A 51 9.33 -23.20 -9.52
C TYR A 51 8.06 -22.91 -8.74
N ASP A 52 7.34 -23.96 -8.34
CA ASP A 52 6.16 -23.85 -7.49
C ASP A 52 6.49 -23.21 -6.13
N ALA A 53 7.60 -23.61 -5.51
CA ALA A 53 8.08 -23.00 -4.28
C ALA A 53 8.36 -21.49 -4.46
N TRP A 54 9.03 -21.09 -5.55
CA TRP A 54 9.27 -19.68 -5.84
C TRP A 54 7.98 -18.91 -6.13
N PHE A 55 7.02 -19.50 -6.84
CA PHE A 55 5.72 -18.90 -7.11
C PHE A 55 4.93 -18.67 -5.82
N HIS A 56 4.91 -19.66 -4.92
CA HIS A 56 4.29 -19.52 -3.60
C HIS A 56 4.97 -18.42 -2.78
N GLN A 57 6.31 -18.38 -2.75
CA GLN A 57 7.04 -17.33 -2.03
C GLN A 57 6.73 -15.94 -2.58
N TRP A 58 6.66 -15.80 -3.90
CA TRP A 58 6.28 -14.54 -4.54
C TRP A 58 4.88 -14.10 -4.14
N LYS A 59 3.89 -15.01 -4.14
CA LYS A 59 2.53 -14.72 -3.68
C LYS A 59 2.52 -14.24 -2.22
N THR A 60 3.21 -14.94 -1.33
CA THR A 60 3.34 -14.55 0.08
C THR A 60 3.95 -13.16 0.24
N ASN A 61 5.01 -12.84 -0.52
CA ASN A 61 5.67 -11.54 -0.45
C ASN A 61 4.76 -10.41 -0.97
N LEU A 62 3.97 -10.67 -2.01
CA LEU A 62 3.00 -9.71 -2.54
C LEU A 62 1.89 -9.44 -1.53
N ASP A 63 1.35 -10.49 -0.90
CA ASP A 63 0.32 -10.35 0.13
C ASP A 63 0.84 -9.53 1.33
N ALA A 64 2.09 -9.75 1.75
CA ALA A 64 2.75 -8.96 2.81
C ALA A 64 2.96 -7.49 2.40
N LEU A 65 3.36 -7.23 1.15
CA LEU A 65 3.51 -5.87 0.62
C LEU A 65 2.18 -5.14 0.60
N ASN A 66 1.12 -5.80 0.12
CA ASN A 66 -0.23 -5.23 0.09
C ASN A 66 -0.74 -4.87 1.48
N HIS A 67 -0.54 -5.75 2.45
CA HIS A 67 -0.89 -5.49 3.83
C HIS A 67 -0.18 -4.25 4.35
N THR A 68 1.15 -4.18 4.16
CA THR A 68 1.97 -3.03 4.58
C THR A 68 1.50 -1.73 3.94
N LEU A 69 1.25 -1.71 2.62
CA LEU A 69 0.76 -0.52 1.92
C LEU A 69 -0.63 -0.08 2.44
N GLY A 70 -1.50 -1.02 2.76
CA GLY A 70 -2.79 -0.75 3.38
C GLY A 70 -2.65 -0.11 4.77
N GLU A 71 -1.75 -0.63 5.60
CA GLU A 71 -1.44 -0.05 6.92
C GLU A 71 -0.90 1.38 6.80
N PHE A 72 0.02 1.64 5.87
CA PHE A 72 0.55 2.98 5.63
C PHE A 72 -0.53 3.96 5.16
N SER A 73 -1.38 3.55 4.22
CA SER A 73 -2.50 4.37 3.75
C SER A 73 -3.45 4.71 4.90
N GLY A 74 -3.82 3.71 5.72
CA GLY A 74 -4.69 3.90 6.89
C GLY A 74 -4.06 4.78 7.96
N ALA A 75 -2.78 4.60 8.28
CA ALA A 75 -2.05 5.44 9.23
C ALA A 75 -1.97 6.90 8.75
N THR A 76 -1.76 7.11 7.45
CA THR A 76 -1.69 8.45 6.85
C THR A 76 -3.07 9.14 6.90
N THR A 77 -4.15 8.41 6.63
CA THR A 77 -5.53 8.93 6.79
C THR A 77 -5.80 9.34 8.24
N LYS A 78 -5.45 8.49 9.22
CA LYS A 78 -5.61 8.80 10.65
C LYS A 78 -4.80 10.02 11.07
N ALA A 79 -3.60 10.21 10.52
CA ALA A 79 -2.80 11.40 10.78
C ALA A 79 -3.50 12.67 10.25
N ALA A 80 -4.09 12.61 9.04
CA ALA A 80 -4.86 13.72 8.49
C ALA A 80 -6.06 14.09 9.39
N GLU A 81 -6.79 13.10 9.90
CA GLU A 81 -7.88 13.30 10.86
C GLU A 81 -7.41 13.95 12.15
N ALA A 82 -6.33 13.43 12.76
CA ALA A 82 -5.76 13.99 13.98
C ALA A 82 -5.36 15.46 13.82
N TYR A 83 -4.78 15.82 12.66
CA TYR A 83 -4.41 17.20 12.36
C TYR A 83 -5.64 18.11 12.23
N ARG A 84 -6.69 17.67 11.53
CA ARG A 84 -7.97 18.41 11.45
C ARG A 84 -8.59 18.65 12.83
N HIS A 85 -8.54 17.63 13.70
CA HIS A 85 -9.04 17.74 15.07
C HIS A 85 -8.22 18.71 15.92
N ALA A 86 -6.89 18.72 15.76
CA ALA A 86 -6.04 19.67 16.46
C ALA A 86 -6.33 21.12 15.99
N GLU A 87 -6.40 21.35 14.68
CA GLU A 87 -6.68 22.69 14.13
C GLU A 87 -8.05 23.25 14.55
N SER A 88 -9.09 22.41 14.59
CA SER A 88 -10.42 22.85 15.01
C SER A 88 -10.48 23.25 16.49
N GLN A 89 -9.77 22.54 17.38
CA GLN A 89 -9.64 22.90 18.79
C GLN A 89 -8.90 24.23 18.97
N VAL A 90 -7.80 24.44 18.24
CA VAL A 90 -7.05 25.70 18.29
C VAL A 90 -7.92 26.87 17.82
N LYS A 91 -8.65 26.73 16.70
CA LYS A 91 -9.57 27.77 16.21
C LYS A 91 -10.70 28.08 17.21
N GLY A 92 -11.20 27.07 17.92
CA GLY A 92 -12.21 27.25 18.98
C GLY A 92 -11.70 28.02 20.19
N MET A 93 -10.43 27.84 20.57
CA MET A 93 -9.79 28.56 21.69
C MET A 93 -9.52 30.04 21.39
N PHE A 94 -9.33 30.42 20.12
CA PHE A 94 -9.09 31.82 19.73
C PHE A 94 -10.37 32.60 19.40
N ASN A 95 -11.54 31.95 19.45
CA ASN A 95 -12.84 32.56 19.17
C ASN A 95 -13.66 32.81 20.45
N VAL A 96 -12.99 32.91 21.61
CA VAL A 96 -13.51 33.34 22.92
C VAL A 96 -12.73 34.54 23.42
#